data_AF-A0AAW1AYH9-F1
#
_entry.id   AF-A0AAW1AYH9-F1
#
_cell.length_a   1.000
_cell.length_b   1.000
_cell.length_c   1.000
_cell.angle_alpha   90.00
_cell.angle_beta   90.00
_cell.angle_gamma   90.00
#
_symmetry.space_group_name_H-M   'P 1'
#
loop_
_entity.id
_entity.type
_entity.pdbx_description
1 polymer ?
#
loop_
_entity_poly.entity_id
_entity_poly.type
_entity_poly.pdbx_seq_one_letter_code
_entity_poly.pdbx_strand_id
1 'polypeptide(L)'
;MDAHPSRYCATVRVQRPRQEIIEDLSYMVRELLIQFYKSTRFKPTRIIFYRDGVPEGQLPQILHYELLAIRDACIKLEKDYQPGITYIVVQKRHHTRLFCADKNERIGKSGNIPAGTTVDTNITHPFEFDFYLCSHAGIQGTSRPSHYYVLWDDNRFTADELQILTYQLCHTYVRCTRSVSIPAPAYYARLVAFRARYHLVDKEHDSGEGSHISGQSNGRDPQALAKAVQVHQDTLRAIERKEKERKKEREKRKKERKKERKRKKERKKERKKERKKEMKHWSTWWLSNGEITAGRGQNISRKQPVFSRVNAGELLNWMDTPL
;
A
#
# COMPACT_ATOMS: atom_id res chain seq x y z
N MET A 1 6.07 -1.39 2.84
CA MET A 1 7.25 -0.55 2.52
C MET A 1 6.91 0.93 2.36
N ASP A 2 5.68 1.32 2.68
CA ASP A 2 5.15 2.68 2.66
C ASP A 2 3.99 2.73 3.67
N ALA A 3 3.37 3.89 3.83
CA ALA A 3 2.23 4.09 4.73
C ALA A 3 0.85 3.81 4.07
N HIS A 4 0.80 3.53 2.76
CA HIS A 4 -0.46 3.22 2.04
C HIS A 4 -0.73 1.70 1.98
N PRO A 5 -0.04 0.89 2.80
CA PRO A 5 0.43 -0.47 2.50
C PRO A 5 0.28 -0.95 1.04
N SER A 6 0.87 -0.25 0.06
CA SER A 6 0.76 -0.64 -1.35
C SER A 6 1.97 -1.45 -1.82
N ARG A 7 3.19 -1.02 -1.47
CA ARG A 7 4.42 -1.71 -1.87
C ARG A 7 4.87 -2.70 -0.80
N TYR A 8 5.12 -3.92 -1.23
CA TYR A 8 5.68 -5.00 -0.42
C TYR A 8 7.07 -5.39 -0.92
N CYS A 9 7.94 -5.79 0.00
CA CYS A 9 9.15 -6.56 -0.31
C CYS A 9 8.92 -8.00 0.15
N ALA A 10 9.67 -8.92 -0.43
CA ALA A 10 9.55 -10.34 -0.17
C ALA A 10 10.87 -10.90 0.32
N THR A 11 10.78 -11.84 1.24
CA THR A 11 11.86 -12.75 1.64
C THR A 11 11.35 -14.17 1.44
N VAL A 12 12.23 -15.10 1.11
CA VAL A 12 11.88 -16.50 0.85
C VAL A 12 13.05 -17.40 1.18
N ARG A 13 12.76 -18.57 1.75
CA ARG A 13 13.73 -19.57 2.20
C ARG A 13 13.24 -20.96 1.82
N VAL A 14 14.16 -21.91 1.70
CA VAL A 14 13.83 -23.33 1.62
C VAL A 14 14.04 -23.93 3.00
N GLN A 15 13.15 -24.83 3.39
CA GLN A 15 13.20 -25.52 4.67
C GLN A 15 12.91 -27.01 4.46
N ARG A 16 12.97 -27.79 5.55
CA ARG A 16 12.72 -29.23 5.51
C ARG A 16 11.35 -29.57 4.90
N PRO A 17 11.24 -30.68 4.14
CA PRO A 17 9.97 -31.07 3.52
C PRO A 17 8.86 -31.24 4.56
N ARG A 18 7.66 -30.73 4.24
CA ARG A 18 6.43 -30.85 5.06
C ARG A 18 6.51 -30.21 6.45
N GLN A 19 7.55 -29.43 6.74
CA GLN A 19 7.59 -28.62 7.93
C GLN A 19 6.77 -27.34 7.71
N GLU A 20 5.82 -27.06 8.60
CA GLU A 20 4.96 -25.88 8.51
C GLU A 20 5.55 -24.67 9.25
N ILE A 21 6.29 -24.89 10.33
CA ILE A 21 6.97 -23.81 11.08
C ILE A 21 8.05 -23.17 10.18
N ILE A 22 8.03 -21.85 10.07
CA ILE A 22 9.03 -21.10 9.31
C ILE A 22 10.34 -21.01 10.13
N GLU A 23 11.33 -21.84 9.81
CA GLU A 23 12.59 -21.94 10.57
C GLU A 23 13.37 -20.62 10.61
N ASP A 24 13.51 -19.95 9.46
CA ASP A 24 14.31 -18.73 9.30
C ASP A 24 13.51 -17.43 9.53
N LEU A 25 12.34 -17.50 10.21
CA LEU A 25 11.42 -16.37 10.30
C LEU A 25 12.07 -15.13 10.94
N SER A 26 12.88 -15.32 11.99
CA SER A 26 13.57 -14.21 12.67
C SER A 26 14.44 -13.41 11.69
N TYR A 27 15.22 -14.12 10.87
CA TYR A 27 16.09 -13.48 9.88
C TYR A 27 15.27 -12.80 8.77
N MET A 28 14.21 -13.45 8.28
CA MET A 28 13.31 -12.90 7.27
C MET A 28 12.62 -11.61 7.76
N VAL A 29 12.11 -11.60 8.99
CA VAL A 29 11.46 -10.44 9.60
C VAL A 29 12.47 -9.30 9.78
N ARG A 30 13.68 -9.61 10.26
CA ARG A 30 14.77 -8.63 10.39
C ARG A 30 15.07 -7.92 9.06
N GLU A 31 15.21 -8.68 7.97
CA GLU A 31 15.44 -8.11 6.63
C GLU A 31 14.32 -7.14 6.22
N LEU A 32 13.06 -7.53 6.46
CA LEU A 32 11.89 -6.70 6.14
C LEU A 32 11.82 -5.43 7.00
N LEU A 33 12.13 -5.52 8.30
CA LEU A 33 12.16 -4.36 9.21
C LEU A 33 13.24 -3.36 8.80
N ILE A 34 14.46 -3.84 8.48
CA ILE A 34 15.55 -2.99 7.97
C ILE A 34 15.12 -2.31 6.66
N GLN A 35 14.53 -3.06 5.74
CA GLN A 35 14.10 -2.54 4.45
C GLN A 35 12.93 -1.54 4.59
N PHE A 36 12.03 -1.76 5.54
CA PHE A 36 10.98 -0.81 5.89
C PHE A 36 11.59 0.50 6.37
N TYR A 37 12.50 0.45 7.35
CA TYR A 37 13.18 1.64 7.87
C TYR A 37 13.96 2.40 6.78
N LYS A 38 14.65 1.69 5.88
CA LYS A 38 15.30 2.31 4.71
C LYS A 38 14.32 3.06 3.80
N SER A 39 13.11 2.52 3.64
CA SER A 39 12.10 3.05 2.72
C SER A 39 11.30 4.21 3.32
N THR A 40 10.98 4.16 4.61
CA THR A 40 10.05 5.09 5.26
C THR A 40 10.74 6.04 6.25
N ARG A 41 11.93 5.68 6.75
CA ARG A 41 12.61 6.32 7.90
C ARG A 41 11.83 6.24 9.21
N PHE A 42 10.85 5.34 9.29
CA PHE A 42 10.09 5.07 10.51
C PHE A 42 10.37 3.65 11.00
N LYS A 43 10.46 3.50 12.33
CA LYS A 43 10.44 2.20 12.99
C LYS A 43 8.96 1.81 13.21
N PRO A 44 8.51 0.64 12.75
CA PRO A 44 7.14 0.20 13.02
C PRO A 44 6.87 0.13 14.52
N THR A 45 5.78 0.75 14.99
CA THR A 45 5.33 0.57 16.39
C THR A 45 4.42 -0.64 16.54
N ARG A 46 3.87 -1.14 15.42
CA ARG A 46 2.96 -2.29 15.35
C ARG A 46 3.37 -3.21 14.21
N ILE A 47 3.29 -4.52 14.45
CA ILE A 47 3.50 -5.58 13.46
C ILE A 47 2.21 -6.38 13.34
N ILE A 48 1.59 -6.35 12.16
CA ILE A 48 0.38 -7.12 11.87
C ILE A 48 0.78 -8.25 10.93
N PHE A 49 0.71 -9.49 11.42
CA PHE A 49 1.23 -10.67 10.76
C PHE A 49 0.09 -11.59 10.33
N TYR A 50 -0.15 -11.67 9.02
CA TYR A 50 -1.10 -12.61 8.42
C TYR A 50 -0.38 -13.90 8.00
N ARG A 51 -0.60 -14.98 8.76
CA ARG A 51 -0.03 -16.31 8.52
C ARG A 51 -1.03 -17.18 7.77
N ASP A 52 -0.66 -17.69 6.60
CA ASP A 52 -1.59 -18.45 5.75
C ASP A 52 -1.22 -19.93 5.64
N GLY A 53 -2.20 -20.83 5.72
CA GLY A 53 -2.01 -22.25 5.43
C GLY A 53 -1.55 -23.11 6.61
N VAL A 54 -1.92 -22.73 7.83
CA VAL A 54 -1.64 -23.51 9.05
C VAL A 54 -2.81 -24.44 9.35
N PRO A 55 -2.58 -25.75 9.61
CA PRO A 55 -3.60 -26.64 10.15
C PRO A 55 -3.96 -26.29 11.60
N GLU A 56 -5.24 -26.36 11.94
CA GLU A 56 -5.78 -26.02 13.27
C GLU A 56 -5.06 -26.76 14.42
N GLY A 57 -4.82 -28.06 14.26
CA GLY A 57 -4.12 -28.88 15.25
C GLY A 57 -2.65 -28.51 15.50
N GLN A 58 -2.07 -27.60 14.70
CA GLN A 58 -0.69 -27.12 14.87
C GLN A 58 -0.62 -25.63 15.29
N LEU A 59 -1.76 -24.96 15.50
CA LEU A 59 -1.79 -23.52 15.81
C LEU A 59 -0.95 -23.16 17.06
N PRO A 60 -1.06 -23.88 18.20
CA PRO A 60 -0.31 -23.50 19.41
C PRO A 60 1.21 -23.62 19.21
N GLN A 61 1.64 -24.70 18.54
CA GLN A 61 3.05 -24.94 18.28
C GLN A 61 3.63 -23.88 17.33
N ILE A 62 2.93 -23.60 16.22
CA ILE A 62 3.37 -22.62 15.24
C ILE A 62 3.40 -21.22 15.84
N LEU A 63 2.38 -20.84 16.61
CA LEU A 63 2.35 -19.56 17.32
C LEU A 63 3.58 -19.42 18.23
N HIS A 64 3.88 -20.43 19.04
CA HIS A 64 5.00 -20.38 19.99
C HIS A 64 6.33 -20.06 19.29
N TYR A 65 6.68 -20.81 18.25
CA TYR A 65 7.95 -20.61 17.54
C TYR A 65 7.97 -19.34 16.70
N GLU A 66 6.90 -19.06 15.95
CA GLU A 66 6.88 -17.92 15.02
C GLU A 66 6.79 -16.58 15.79
N LEU A 67 6.00 -16.50 16.86
CA LEU A 67 5.92 -15.28 17.68
C LEU A 67 7.26 -14.96 18.37
N LEU A 68 7.92 -15.98 18.92
CA LEU A 68 9.26 -15.81 19.51
C LEU A 68 10.28 -15.38 18.45
N ALA A 69 10.21 -15.93 17.23
CA ALA A 69 11.10 -15.52 16.14
C ALA A 69 10.88 -14.05 15.71
N ILE A 70 9.62 -13.58 15.66
CA ILE A 70 9.32 -12.17 15.37
C ILE A 70 9.87 -11.25 16.47
N ARG A 71 9.70 -11.62 17.74
CA ARG A 71 10.25 -10.87 18.89
C ARG A 71 11.77 -10.85 18.87
N ASP A 72 12.40 -12.00 18.65
CA ASP A 72 13.85 -12.15 18.52
C ASP A 72 14.41 -11.26 17.40
N ALA A 73 13.74 -11.17 16.25
CA ALA A 73 14.13 -10.27 15.17
C ALA A 73 14.13 -8.79 15.60
N CYS A 74 13.16 -8.38 16.43
CA CYS A 74 13.06 -7.02 16.94
C CYS A 74 14.18 -6.71 17.94
N ILE A 75 14.42 -7.60 18.91
CA ILE A 75 15.49 -7.45 19.91
C ILE A 75 16.89 -7.46 19.27
N LYS A 76 17.10 -8.28 18.23
CA LYS A 76 18.36 -8.32 17.47
C LYS A 76 18.63 -7.04 16.66
N LEU A 77 17.60 -6.24 16.39
CA LEU A 77 17.79 -4.93 15.76
C LEU A 77 18.17 -3.86 16.79
N GLU A 78 17.53 -3.88 17.95
CA GLU A 78 17.73 -2.92 19.03
C GLU A 78 17.19 -3.50 20.34
N LYS A 79 17.96 -3.39 21.43
CA LYS A 79 17.72 -4.11 22.69
C LYS A 79 16.32 -3.86 23.29
N ASP A 80 15.79 -2.65 23.13
CA ASP A 80 14.51 -2.22 23.72
C ASP A 80 13.39 -2.08 22.68
N TYR A 81 13.60 -2.54 21.45
CA TYR A 81 12.60 -2.42 20.39
C TYR A 81 11.56 -3.54 20.51
N GLN A 82 10.43 -3.20 21.12
CA GLN A 82 9.30 -4.11 21.37
C GLN A 82 8.01 -3.55 20.75
N PRO A 83 7.82 -3.64 19.41
CA PRO A 83 6.58 -3.24 18.78
C PRO A 83 5.44 -4.20 19.16
N GLY A 84 4.20 -3.70 19.22
CA GLY A 84 3.03 -4.55 19.48
C GLY A 84 2.76 -5.49 18.31
N ILE A 85 2.66 -6.80 18.56
CA ILE A 85 2.43 -7.82 17.54
C ILE A 85 0.97 -8.26 17.55
N THR A 86 0.34 -8.30 16.37
CA THR A 86 -0.95 -8.96 16.14
C THR A 86 -0.74 -10.12 15.17
N TYR A 87 -1.01 -11.34 15.61
CA TYR A 87 -0.77 -12.57 14.87
C TYR A 87 -2.10 -13.19 14.45
N ILE A 88 -2.33 -13.24 13.14
CA ILE A 88 -3.62 -13.63 12.55
C ILE A 88 -3.37 -14.79 11.60
N VAL A 89 -3.99 -15.94 11.86
CA VAL A 89 -3.99 -17.06 10.92
C VAL A 89 -5.14 -16.91 9.94
N VAL A 90 -4.84 -17.09 8.65
CA VAL A 90 -5.81 -17.06 7.55
C VAL A 90 -5.98 -18.48 7.02
N GLN A 91 -7.20 -19.00 7.09
CA GLN A 91 -7.55 -20.31 6.60
C GLN A 91 -8.62 -20.19 5.52
N LYS A 92 -8.25 -20.50 4.28
CA LYS A 92 -9.18 -20.53 3.12
C LYS A 92 -9.71 -21.94 2.81
N ARG A 93 -9.06 -22.98 3.33
CA ARG A 93 -9.37 -24.39 3.03
C ARG A 93 -10.03 -25.03 4.25
N HIS A 94 -11.34 -24.82 4.38
CA HIS A 94 -12.19 -25.45 5.40
C HIS A 94 -13.56 -25.80 4.81
N HIS A 95 -14.41 -26.42 5.64
CA HIS A 95 -15.71 -26.96 5.23
C HIS A 95 -16.88 -25.99 5.47
N THR A 96 -16.71 -24.94 6.26
CA THR A 96 -17.73 -23.90 6.47
C THR A 96 -18.16 -23.24 5.15
N ARG A 97 -19.47 -23.16 4.92
CA ARG A 97 -20.10 -22.46 3.81
C ARG A 97 -21.21 -21.56 4.34
N LEU A 98 -21.34 -20.39 3.74
CA LEU A 98 -22.33 -19.39 4.11
C LEU A 98 -23.25 -19.16 2.91
N PHE A 99 -24.55 -19.07 3.17
CA PHE A 99 -25.60 -18.88 2.17
C PHE A 99 -26.53 -17.75 2.62
N CYS A 100 -27.05 -16.97 1.67
CA CYS A 100 -28.07 -15.98 1.99
C CYS A 100 -29.36 -16.70 2.41
N ALA A 101 -29.93 -16.29 3.55
CA ALA A 101 -31.24 -16.77 4.00
C ALA A 101 -32.33 -16.28 3.04
N ASP A 102 -32.32 -15.00 2.68
CA ASP A 102 -33.17 -14.46 1.62
C ASP A 102 -32.60 -14.77 0.23
N LYS A 103 -33.48 -15.15 -0.70
CA LYS A 103 -33.16 -15.34 -2.11
C LYS A 103 -32.82 -14.03 -2.81
N ASN A 104 -33.34 -12.89 -2.35
CA ASN A 104 -33.09 -11.59 -2.98
C ASN A 104 -31.68 -11.05 -2.75
N GLU A 105 -31.02 -11.46 -1.65
CA GLU A 105 -29.64 -11.06 -1.33
C GLU A 105 -28.58 -11.85 -2.11
N ARG A 106 -28.99 -12.85 -2.88
CA ARG A 106 -28.10 -13.69 -3.66
C ARG A 106 -27.52 -12.91 -4.84
N ILE A 107 -26.21 -12.88 -4.96
CA ILE A 107 -25.53 -12.11 -6.01
C ILE A 107 -25.06 -12.99 -7.17
N GLY A 108 -25.43 -12.57 -8.37
CA GLY A 108 -25.00 -13.17 -9.64
C GLY A 108 -25.61 -14.56 -9.90
N LYS A 109 -25.20 -15.17 -11.01
CA LYS A 109 -25.69 -16.49 -11.45
C LYS A 109 -25.37 -17.61 -10.44
N SER A 110 -24.29 -17.46 -9.69
CA SER A 110 -23.85 -18.43 -8.67
C SER A 110 -24.67 -18.36 -7.38
N GLY A 111 -25.39 -17.26 -7.16
CA GLY A 111 -26.24 -17.03 -5.99
C GLY A 111 -25.50 -17.00 -4.66
N ASN A 112 -24.27 -16.45 -4.64
CA ASN A 112 -23.45 -16.36 -3.43
C ASN A 112 -23.81 -15.17 -2.55
N ILE A 113 -23.30 -15.20 -1.32
CA ILE A 113 -23.26 -14.08 -0.39
C ILE A 113 -22.47 -12.88 -0.95
N PRO A 114 -22.82 -11.64 -0.56
CA PRO A 114 -22.08 -10.43 -0.96
C PRO A 114 -20.63 -10.43 -0.50
N ALA A 115 -19.79 -9.76 -1.28
CA ALA A 115 -18.41 -9.47 -0.86
C ALA A 115 -18.44 -8.54 0.36
N GLY A 116 -17.72 -8.90 1.41
CA GLY A 116 -17.72 -8.18 2.70
C GLY A 116 -18.60 -8.82 3.77
N THR A 117 -19.36 -9.87 3.43
CA THR A 117 -20.11 -10.65 4.43
C THR A 117 -19.15 -11.15 5.51
N THR A 118 -19.42 -10.76 6.75
CA THR A 118 -18.61 -11.07 7.92
C THR A 118 -19.47 -11.77 8.96
N VAL A 119 -18.94 -12.83 9.58
CA VAL A 119 -19.63 -13.62 10.61
C VAL A 119 -18.64 -13.87 11.74
N ASP A 120 -18.89 -13.28 12.90
CA ASP A 120 -18.12 -13.40 14.13
C ASP A 120 -18.95 -13.94 15.31
N THR A 121 -20.18 -14.37 15.04
CA THR A 121 -21.16 -14.86 16.03
C THR A 121 -21.73 -16.23 15.64
N ASN A 122 -22.30 -16.93 16.62
CA ASN A 122 -23.01 -18.22 16.52
C ASN A 122 -22.17 -19.45 16.11
N ILE A 123 -21.40 -19.36 15.02
CA ILE A 123 -20.64 -20.47 14.42
C ILE A 123 -19.13 -20.35 14.60
N THR A 124 -18.68 -19.25 15.20
CA THR A 124 -17.30 -18.98 15.59
C THR A 124 -16.93 -19.70 16.88
N HIS A 125 -15.64 -19.65 17.23
CA HIS A 125 -15.14 -20.26 18.45
C HIS A 125 -15.81 -19.60 19.69
N PRO A 126 -16.16 -20.37 20.74
CA PRO A 126 -16.94 -19.84 21.87
C PRO A 126 -16.24 -18.79 22.74
N PHE A 127 -14.89 -18.77 22.76
CA PHE A 127 -14.10 -17.91 23.66
C PHE A 127 -12.93 -17.18 22.98
N GLU A 128 -12.22 -17.85 22.07
CA GLU A 128 -11.18 -17.23 21.23
C GLU A 128 -11.73 -16.21 20.22
N PHE A 129 -10.83 -15.38 19.71
CA PHE A 129 -11.17 -14.33 18.77
C PHE A 129 -10.96 -14.81 17.33
N ASP A 130 -12.04 -15.23 16.70
CA ASP A 130 -12.08 -15.64 15.30
C ASP A 130 -13.28 -15.04 14.56
N PHE A 131 -13.16 -14.95 13.24
CA PHE A 131 -14.25 -14.50 12.38
C PHE A 131 -14.10 -15.03 10.96
N TYR A 132 -15.23 -15.22 10.28
CA TYR A 132 -15.29 -15.46 8.85
C TYR A 132 -15.50 -14.15 8.11
N LEU A 133 -14.74 -13.96 7.03
CA LEU A 133 -14.92 -12.85 6.10
C LEU A 133 -14.90 -13.38 4.66
N CYS A 134 -16.04 -13.24 3.96
CA CYS A 134 -16.14 -13.48 2.53
C CYS A 134 -15.81 -12.20 1.76
N SER A 135 -14.53 -11.89 1.62
CA SER A 135 -14.10 -10.61 1.04
C SER A 135 -14.28 -10.48 -0.48
N HIS A 136 -14.62 -11.55 -1.20
CA HIS A 136 -14.63 -11.58 -2.67
C HIS A 136 -16.03 -11.89 -3.23
N ALA A 137 -16.28 -11.44 -4.46
CA ALA A 137 -17.50 -11.79 -5.18
C ALA A 137 -17.42 -13.23 -5.73
N GLY A 138 -18.42 -14.06 -5.42
CA GLY A 138 -18.51 -15.44 -5.89
C GLY A 138 -18.90 -15.54 -7.37
N ILE A 139 -17.94 -15.72 -8.26
CA ILE A 139 -18.21 -15.81 -9.71
C ILE A 139 -18.84 -17.15 -10.09
N GLN A 140 -18.31 -18.24 -9.51
CA GLN A 140 -18.68 -19.60 -9.88
C GLN A 140 -18.63 -20.52 -8.66
N GLY A 141 -19.57 -21.47 -8.61
CA GLY A 141 -19.70 -22.40 -7.49
C GLY A 141 -20.08 -21.69 -6.19
N THR A 142 -19.82 -22.33 -5.06
CA THR A 142 -20.03 -21.74 -3.74
C THR A 142 -18.74 -21.08 -3.23
N SER A 143 -18.84 -19.81 -2.86
CA SER A 143 -17.76 -19.05 -2.25
C SER A 143 -17.27 -19.73 -0.98
N ARG A 144 -15.95 -19.69 -0.76
CA ARG A 144 -15.33 -20.09 0.50
C ARG A 144 -15.00 -18.84 1.29
N PRO A 145 -15.79 -18.48 2.33
CA PRO A 145 -15.41 -17.37 3.20
C PRO A 145 -14.06 -17.70 3.83
N SER A 146 -13.16 -16.72 3.98
CA SER A 146 -11.90 -16.99 4.67
C SER A 146 -12.10 -16.87 6.17
N HIS A 147 -11.54 -17.82 6.92
CA HIS A 147 -11.58 -17.84 8.37
C HIS A 147 -10.30 -17.21 8.91
N TYR A 148 -10.45 -16.29 9.85
CA TYR A 148 -9.36 -15.56 10.49
C TYR A 148 -9.36 -15.88 11.98
N TYR A 149 -8.24 -16.41 12.48
CA TYR A 149 -8.02 -16.68 13.89
C TYR A 149 -6.98 -15.71 14.43
N VAL A 150 -7.33 -14.94 15.45
CA VAL A 150 -6.40 -14.04 16.15
C VAL A 150 -5.76 -14.79 17.29
N LEU A 151 -4.54 -15.28 17.08
CA LEU A 151 -3.84 -16.09 18.07
C LEU A 151 -3.08 -15.25 19.11
N TRP A 152 -2.72 -14.01 18.75
CA TRP A 152 -2.02 -13.10 19.64
C TRP A 152 -2.31 -11.66 19.25
N ASP A 153 -2.54 -10.78 20.23
CA ASP A 153 -2.76 -9.36 19.95
C ASP A 153 -2.28 -8.43 21.09
N ASP A 154 -1.08 -7.87 20.92
CA ASP A 154 -0.57 -6.82 21.81
C ASP A 154 -1.22 -5.45 21.52
N ASN A 155 -1.79 -5.26 20.32
CA ASN A 155 -2.31 -3.97 19.87
C ASN A 155 -3.75 -3.70 20.34
N ARG A 156 -4.42 -4.70 20.91
CA ARG A 156 -5.78 -4.63 21.47
C ARG A 156 -6.80 -4.12 20.45
N PHE A 157 -6.80 -4.71 19.26
CA PHE A 157 -7.79 -4.42 18.23
C PHE A 157 -9.19 -4.80 18.69
N THR A 158 -10.15 -3.96 18.34
CA THR A 158 -11.57 -4.33 18.39
C THR A 158 -11.92 -5.24 17.22
N ALA A 159 -13.02 -5.99 17.35
CA ALA A 159 -13.57 -6.81 16.27
C ALA A 159 -13.77 -6.00 14.99
N ASP A 160 -14.47 -4.87 15.09
CA ASP A 160 -14.75 -3.98 13.96
C ASP A 160 -13.46 -3.48 13.28
N GLU A 161 -12.50 -2.97 14.04
CA GLU A 161 -11.25 -2.45 13.48
C GLU A 161 -10.48 -3.53 12.72
N LEU A 162 -10.39 -4.74 13.28
CA LEU A 162 -9.63 -5.82 12.68
C LEU A 162 -10.32 -6.38 11.44
N GLN A 163 -11.64 -6.54 11.49
CA GLN A 163 -12.45 -7.00 10.36
C GLN A 163 -12.38 -5.99 9.20
N ILE A 164 -12.55 -4.69 9.50
CA ILE A 164 -12.43 -3.62 8.51
C ILE A 164 -11.03 -3.57 7.91
N LEU A 165 -9.99 -3.62 8.74
CA LEU A 165 -8.59 -3.63 8.28
C LEU A 165 -8.34 -4.82 7.33
N THR A 166 -8.79 -6.00 7.72
CA THR A 166 -8.64 -7.23 6.93
C THR A 166 -9.34 -7.08 5.58
N TYR A 167 -10.55 -6.52 5.57
CA TYR A 167 -11.32 -6.30 4.34
C TYR A 167 -10.70 -5.22 3.44
N GLN A 168 -10.18 -4.14 4.01
CA GLN A 168 -9.46 -3.11 3.25
C GLN A 168 -8.18 -3.68 2.60
N LEU A 169 -7.42 -4.51 3.32
CA LEU A 169 -6.23 -5.16 2.77
C LEU A 169 -6.57 -6.12 1.60
N CYS A 170 -7.78 -6.68 1.55
CA CYS A 170 -8.25 -7.46 0.39
C CYS A 170 -8.41 -6.62 -0.89
N HIS A 171 -8.49 -5.29 -0.79
CA HIS A 171 -8.60 -4.37 -1.94
C HIS A 171 -7.25 -3.83 -2.41
N THR A 172 -6.17 -4.06 -1.66
CA THR A 172 -4.83 -3.54 -2.00
C THR A 172 -4.06 -4.42 -2.99
N TYR A 173 -4.68 -5.50 -3.48
CA TYR A 173 -4.03 -6.46 -4.37
C TYR A 173 -3.90 -5.94 -5.82
N VAL A 174 -2.67 -5.59 -6.19
CA VAL A 174 -2.37 -4.88 -7.45
C VAL A 174 -2.63 -5.63 -8.77
N ARG A 175 -2.89 -6.95 -8.78
CA ARG A 175 -3.06 -7.68 -10.07
C ARG A 175 -4.49 -7.59 -10.64
N CYS A 176 -5.46 -7.11 -9.88
CA CYS A 176 -6.82 -6.90 -10.36
C CYS A 176 -7.52 -5.75 -9.65
N THR A 177 -8.50 -5.13 -10.31
CA THR A 177 -9.36 -4.08 -9.74
C THR A 177 -10.56 -4.69 -9.01
N ARG A 178 -10.31 -5.72 -8.21
CA ARG A 178 -11.34 -6.50 -7.50
C ARG A 178 -10.84 -6.85 -6.11
N SER A 179 -11.77 -6.93 -5.14
CA SER A 179 -11.45 -7.50 -3.84
C SER A 179 -11.14 -8.99 -3.98
N VAL A 180 -10.00 -9.40 -3.45
CA VAL A 180 -9.56 -10.81 -3.43
C VAL A 180 -9.98 -11.51 -2.14
N SER A 181 -9.98 -12.84 -2.17
CA SER A 181 -10.51 -13.68 -1.07
C SER A 181 -9.69 -13.67 0.23
N ILE A 182 -8.44 -13.20 0.19
CA ILE A 182 -7.52 -13.13 1.34
C ILE A 182 -6.73 -11.81 1.24
N PRO A 183 -6.19 -11.27 2.34
CA PRO A 183 -5.47 -10.01 2.31
C PRO A 183 -4.29 -10.05 1.34
N ALA A 184 -4.02 -8.92 0.67
CA ALA A 184 -2.90 -8.80 -0.25
C ALA A 184 -1.55 -9.33 0.29
N PRO A 185 -1.12 -9.08 1.55
CA PRO A 185 0.14 -9.65 2.06
C PRO A 185 0.17 -11.19 2.04
N ALA A 186 -0.91 -11.85 2.47
CA ALA A 186 -1.00 -13.31 2.43
C ALA A 186 -0.99 -13.82 0.97
N TYR A 187 -1.70 -13.13 0.06
CA TYR A 187 -1.68 -13.48 -1.36
C TYR A 187 -0.28 -13.31 -1.97
N TYR A 188 0.44 -12.24 -1.63
CA TYR A 188 1.81 -12.02 -2.10
C TYR A 188 2.78 -13.08 -1.60
N ALA A 189 2.68 -13.50 -0.34
CA ALA A 189 3.48 -14.60 0.19
C ALA A 189 3.29 -15.89 -0.63
N ARG A 190 2.05 -16.23 -1.03
CA ARG A 190 1.79 -17.36 -1.94
C ARG A 190 2.48 -17.20 -3.29
N LEU A 191 2.40 -16.01 -3.91
CA LEU A 191 3.04 -15.74 -5.21
C LEU A 191 4.56 -15.85 -5.12
N VAL A 192 5.16 -15.39 -4.02
CA VAL A 192 6.60 -15.49 -3.77
C VAL A 192 7.03 -16.95 -3.63
N ALA A 193 6.31 -17.75 -2.83
CA ALA A 193 6.59 -19.17 -2.67
C ALA A 193 6.43 -19.94 -3.99
N PHE A 194 5.40 -19.63 -4.77
CA PHE A 194 5.18 -20.23 -6.09
C PHE A 194 6.27 -19.84 -7.09
N ARG A 195 6.72 -18.58 -7.06
CA ARG A 195 7.85 -18.14 -7.89
C ARG A 195 9.15 -18.85 -7.50
N ALA A 196 9.41 -19.00 -6.20
CA ALA A 196 10.57 -19.75 -5.73
C ALA A 196 10.53 -21.19 -6.22
N ARG A 197 9.36 -21.86 -6.24
CA ARG A 197 9.22 -23.19 -6.82
C ARG A 197 9.69 -23.25 -8.28
N TYR A 198 9.35 -22.27 -9.12
CA TYR A 198 9.84 -22.22 -10.50
C TYR A 198 11.36 -22.04 -10.58
N HIS A 199 11.95 -21.18 -9.74
CA HIS A 199 13.41 -21.02 -9.72
C HIS A 199 14.15 -22.29 -9.30
N LEU A 200 13.47 -23.22 -8.61
CA LEU A 200 14.03 -24.53 -8.29
C LEU A 200 14.00 -25.51 -9.48
N VAL A 201 13.10 -25.34 -10.45
CA VAL A 201 12.94 -26.24 -11.60
C VAL A 201 14.10 -26.09 -12.60
N ASP A 202 14.58 -24.86 -12.86
CA ASP A 202 15.67 -24.62 -13.83
C ASP A 202 16.99 -25.31 -13.45
N LYS A 203 17.20 -25.64 -12.17
CA LYS A 203 18.39 -26.37 -11.73
C LYS A 203 18.32 -27.88 -11.92
N GLU A 204 17.13 -28.43 -12.16
CA GLU A 204 16.98 -29.86 -12.45
C GLU A 204 17.26 -30.17 -13.93
N HIS A 205 17.25 -29.15 -14.81
CA HIS A 205 17.47 -29.31 -16.26
C HIS A 205 18.85 -28.85 -16.77
N ASP A 206 19.60 -28.04 -16.03
CA ASP A 206 20.94 -27.58 -16.44
C ASP A 206 22.07 -28.57 -16.07
N SER A 207 21.70 -29.78 -15.61
CA SER A 207 22.62 -30.92 -15.52
C SER A 207 22.69 -31.57 -16.91
N GLY A 208 23.45 -30.95 -17.80
CA GLY A 208 23.81 -31.53 -19.08
C GLY A 208 24.74 -32.72 -18.89
N GLU A 209 24.18 -33.90 -18.65
CA GLU A 209 24.83 -35.18 -18.92
C GLU A 209 23.78 -36.29 -19.02
N GLY A 210 23.79 -36.98 -20.17
CA GLY A 210 23.34 -38.36 -20.41
C GLY A 210 22.08 -38.88 -19.70
N SER A 211 21.10 -39.27 -20.50
CA SER A 211 20.01 -40.16 -20.11
C SER A 211 20.47 -41.32 -19.21
N HIS A 212 20.06 -41.32 -17.94
CA HIS A 212 20.07 -42.52 -17.09
C HIS A 212 18.78 -42.65 -16.29
N ILE A 213 18.06 -43.73 -16.64
CA ILE A 213 17.15 -44.59 -15.88
C ILE A 213 16.55 -44.01 -14.58
N SER A 214 15.21 -43.96 -14.57
CA SER A 214 14.36 -43.75 -13.40
C SER A 214 14.68 -44.76 -12.28
N GLY A 215 15.34 -44.30 -11.23
CA GLY A 215 15.54 -45.09 -10.01
C GLY A 215 16.23 -44.28 -8.91
N GLN A 216 15.56 -44.18 -7.76
CA GLN A 216 16.05 -43.67 -6.47
C GLN A 216 16.06 -42.14 -6.28
N SER A 217 15.00 -41.66 -5.63
CA SER A 217 14.91 -40.34 -5.02
C SER A 217 15.79 -40.24 -3.77
N ASN A 218 17.08 -40.01 -3.95
CA ASN A 218 17.97 -39.66 -2.84
C ASN A 218 18.02 -38.15 -2.64
N GLY A 219 17.58 -37.72 -1.45
CA GLY A 219 18.06 -36.54 -0.73
C GLY A 219 18.14 -35.21 -1.49
N ARG A 220 17.08 -34.42 -1.40
CA ARG A 220 17.11 -32.97 -1.72
C ARG A 220 18.08 -32.25 -0.77
N ASP A 221 19.30 -31.99 -1.22
CA ASP A 221 20.30 -31.23 -0.44
C ASP A 221 19.79 -29.80 -0.12
N PRO A 222 19.56 -29.45 1.16
CA PRO A 222 19.09 -28.13 1.57
C PRO A 222 20.03 -26.98 1.14
N GLN A 223 21.34 -27.23 1.04
CA GLN A 223 22.31 -26.21 0.61
C GLN A 223 22.18 -25.87 -0.88
N ALA A 224 21.96 -26.86 -1.73
CA ALA A 224 21.71 -26.66 -3.17
C ALA A 224 20.42 -25.87 -3.43
N LEU A 225 19.37 -26.16 -2.64
CA LEU A 225 18.08 -25.48 -2.64
C LEU A 225 18.17 -24.02 -2.16
N ALA A 226 18.93 -23.74 -1.10
CA ALA A 226 19.14 -22.37 -0.60
C ALA A 226 19.89 -21.49 -1.63
N LYS A 227 20.87 -22.04 -2.35
CA LYS A 227 21.55 -21.36 -3.47
C LYS A 227 20.64 -21.11 -4.68
N ALA A 228 19.53 -21.82 -4.83
CA ALA A 228 18.58 -21.65 -5.94
C ALA A 228 17.55 -20.54 -5.70
N VAL A 229 17.35 -20.16 -4.45
CA VAL A 229 16.45 -19.07 -4.04
C VAL A 229 17.17 -17.71 -3.99
N GLN A 230 18.46 -17.65 -4.31
CA GLN A 230 19.19 -16.39 -4.47
C GLN A 230 18.76 -15.69 -5.77
N VAL A 231 18.44 -14.39 -5.67
CA VAL A 231 18.19 -13.55 -6.83
C VAL A 231 19.47 -13.52 -7.68
N HIS A 232 19.41 -13.97 -8.93
CA HIS A 232 20.54 -13.99 -9.85
C HIS A 232 21.21 -12.59 -9.90
N GLN A 233 22.54 -12.53 -9.96
CA GLN A 233 23.27 -11.24 -9.94
C GLN A 233 22.80 -10.29 -11.05
N ASP A 234 22.37 -10.82 -12.19
CA ASP A 234 21.81 -10.02 -13.28
C ASP A 234 20.42 -9.46 -12.98
N THR A 235 19.59 -10.15 -12.19
CA THR A 235 18.31 -9.59 -11.73
C THR A 235 18.55 -8.48 -10.70
N LEU A 236 19.54 -8.62 -9.81
CA LEU A 236 19.95 -7.54 -8.90
C LEU A 236 20.43 -6.31 -9.68
N ARG A 237 21.30 -6.50 -10.67
CA ARG A 237 21.77 -5.42 -11.57
C ARG A 237 20.63 -4.79 -12.37
N ALA A 238 19.65 -5.57 -12.82
CA ALA A 238 18.47 -5.07 -13.52
C ALA A 238 17.55 -4.25 -12.60
N ILE A 239 17.37 -4.68 -11.34
CA ILE A 239 16.63 -3.92 -10.32
C ILE A 239 17.35 -2.60 -10.04
N GLU A 240 18.67 -2.61 -9.85
CA GLU A 240 19.47 -1.40 -9.64
C GLU A 240 19.40 -0.44 -10.83
N ARG A 241 19.45 -0.95 -12.07
CA ARG A 241 19.28 -0.14 -13.28
C ARG A 241 17.91 0.53 -13.32
N LYS A 242 16.83 -0.21 -13.06
CA LYS A 242 15.47 0.33 -12.99
C LYS A 242 15.29 1.34 -11.85
N GLU A 243 15.92 1.13 -10.70
CA GLU A 243 15.91 2.10 -9.60
C GLU A 243 16.64 3.39 -9.96
N LYS A 244 17.80 3.30 -10.62
CA LYS A 244 18.54 4.46 -11.14
C LYS A 244 17.72 5.24 -12.17
N GLU A 245 17.05 4.56 -13.10
CA GLU A 245 16.14 5.19 -14.07
C GLU A 245 14.98 5.91 -13.40
N ARG A 246 14.29 5.26 -12.45
CA ARG A 246 13.19 5.89 -11.70
C ARG A 246 13.67 7.09 -10.88
N LYS A 247 14.89 7.06 -10.34
CA LYS A 247 15.51 8.19 -9.63
C LYS A 247 15.76 9.35 -10.59
N LYS A 248 16.34 9.09 -11.77
CA LYS A 248 16.52 10.09 -12.84
C LYS A 248 15.19 10.70 -13.28
N GLU A 249 14.16 9.89 -13.46
CA GLU A 249 12.83 10.39 -13.87
C GLU A 249 12.19 11.27 -12.79
N ARG A 250 12.29 10.88 -11.51
CA ARG A 250 11.85 11.71 -10.37
C ARG A 250 12.57 13.05 -10.31
N GLU A 251 13.88 13.07 -10.56
CA GLU A 251 14.65 14.32 -10.63
C GLU A 251 14.26 15.18 -11.82
N LYS A 252 14.04 14.59 -13.00
CA LYS A 252 13.55 15.29 -14.19
C LYS A 252 12.20 15.96 -13.91
N ARG A 253 11.23 15.24 -13.33
CA ARG A 253 9.92 15.80 -12.93
C ARG A 253 10.06 16.93 -11.90
N LYS A 254 10.98 16.81 -10.94
CA LYS A 254 11.27 17.90 -9.97
C LYS A 254 11.83 19.14 -10.67
N LYS A 255 12.76 18.97 -11.63
CA LYS A 255 13.33 20.07 -12.42
C LYS A 255 12.27 20.76 -13.29
N GLU A 256 11.39 19.98 -13.94
CA GLU A 256 10.27 20.51 -14.73
C GLU A 256 9.30 21.32 -13.86
N ARG A 257 8.88 20.80 -12.71
CA ARG A 257 8.04 21.54 -11.75
C ARG A 257 8.70 22.85 -11.28
N LYS A 258 10.01 22.85 -11.05
CA LYS A 258 10.76 24.09 -10.72
C LYS A 258 10.77 25.09 -11.87
N LYS A 259 11.02 24.63 -13.11
CA LYS A 259 10.97 25.49 -14.32
C LYS A 259 9.59 26.09 -14.53
N GLU A 260 8.53 25.28 -14.37
CA GLU A 260 7.15 25.74 -14.51
C GLU A 260 6.80 26.82 -13.46
N ARG A 261 7.20 26.61 -12.20
CA ARG A 261 7.05 27.62 -11.14
C ARG A 261 7.78 28.93 -11.49
N LYS A 262 9.00 28.86 -12.06
CA LYS A 262 9.76 30.04 -12.48
C LYS A 262 9.04 30.81 -13.62
N ARG A 263 8.57 30.09 -14.65
CA ARG A 263 7.78 30.68 -15.75
C ARG A 263 6.49 31.34 -15.25
N LYS A 264 5.77 30.70 -14.31
CA LYS A 264 4.59 31.29 -13.66
C LYS A 264 4.92 32.58 -12.90
N LYS A 265 6.06 32.64 -12.21
CA LYS A 265 6.53 33.86 -11.53
C LYS A 265 6.89 34.98 -12.51
N GLU A 266 7.56 34.66 -13.63
CA GLU A 266 7.89 35.63 -14.67
C GLU A 266 6.63 36.21 -15.34
N ARG A 267 5.67 35.36 -15.74
CA ARG A 267 4.37 35.82 -16.28
C ARG A 267 3.62 36.72 -15.30
N LYS A 268 3.65 36.41 -14.00
CA LYS A 268 3.06 37.28 -12.97
C LYS A 268 3.78 38.64 -12.88
N LYS A 269 5.11 38.69 -13.00
CA LYS A 269 5.89 39.93 -13.00
C LYS A 269 5.58 40.79 -14.24
N GLU A 270 5.46 40.16 -15.39
CA GLU A 270 5.16 40.83 -16.66
C GLU A 270 3.77 41.47 -16.64
N ARG A 271 2.75 40.72 -16.22
CA ARG A 271 1.40 41.27 -15.97
C ARG A 271 1.39 42.43 -14.98
N LYS A 272 2.22 42.39 -13.92
CA LYS A 272 2.36 43.51 -12.98
C LYS A 272 3.01 44.74 -13.65
N LYS A 273 3.99 44.56 -14.53
CA LYS A 273 4.61 45.66 -15.29
C LYS A 273 3.61 46.28 -16.27
N GLU A 274 2.83 45.45 -16.95
CA GLU A 274 1.81 45.88 -17.90
C GLU A 274 0.72 46.71 -17.20
N ARG A 275 0.16 46.23 -16.08
CA ARG A 275 -0.77 47.02 -15.25
C ARG A 275 -0.18 48.33 -14.75
N LYS A 276 1.13 48.37 -14.44
CA LYS A 276 1.81 49.62 -14.08
C LYS A 276 1.94 50.58 -15.27
N LYS A 277 2.20 50.07 -16.48
CA LYS A 277 2.21 50.88 -17.70
C LYS A 277 0.83 51.41 -18.03
N GLU A 278 -0.20 50.58 -17.93
CA GLU A 278 -1.59 50.99 -18.09
C GLU A 278 -1.95 52.08 -17.06
N MET A 279 -1.66 51.88 -15.78
CA MET A 279 -1.91 52.93 -14.76
C MET A 279 -1.19 54.23 -15.07
N LYS A 280 0.07 54.18 -15.54
CA LYS A 280 0.78 55.38 -15.98
C LYS A 280 0.08 56.03 -17.17
N HIS A 281 -0.28 55.27 -18.19
CA HIS A 281 -0.97 55.77 -19.38
C HIS A 281 -2.33 56.41 -19.02
N TRP A 282 -3.12 55.76 -18.18
CA TRP A 282 -4.38 56.31 -17.65
C TRP A 282 -4.15 57.58 -16.83
N SER A 283 -3.09 57.64 -16.03
CA SER A 283 -2.73 58.86 -15.28
C SER A 283 -2.30 60.00 -16.20
N THR A 284 -1.51 59.75 -17.24
CA THR A 284 -1.14 60.80 -18.21
C THR A 284 -2.34 61.25 -19.05
N TRP A 285 -3.19 60.31 -19.49
CA TRP A 285 -4.43 60.63 -20.20
C TRP A 285 -5.36 61.48 -19.33
N TRP A 286 -5.49 61.16 -18.04
CA TRP A 286 -6.30 61.93 -17.09
C TRP A 286 -5.73 63.33 -16.85
N LEU A 287 -4.40 63.50 -16.82
CA LEU A 287 -3.75 64.81 -16.70
C LEU A 287 -3.85 65.65 -17.99
N SER A 288 -3.81 65.02 -19.16
CA SER A 288 -3.95 65.74 -20.45
C SER A 288 -5.39 66.08 -20.83
N ASN A 289 -6.37 65.29 -20.39
CA ASN A 289 -7.78 65.50 -20.69
C ASN A 289 -8.61 65.93 -19.48
N GLY A 290 -7.94 66.27 -18.36
CA GLY A 290 -8.53 66.64 -17.08
C GLY A 290 -9.08 68.07 -17.00
N GLU A 291 -9.01 68.85 -18.08
CA GLU A 291 -9.68 70.15 -18.21
C GLU A 291 -10.70 70.12 -19.35
N ILE A 292 -11.84 69.47 -19.13
CA ILE A 292 -13.05 69.70 -19.93
C ILE A 292 -14.26 69.83 -18.98
N THR A 293 -14.55 71.11 -18.69
CA THR A 293 -15.86 71.77 -18.51
C THR A 293 -16.92 71.11 -17.60
N ALA A 294 -17.20 71.79 -16.49
CA ALA A 294 -18.51 71.82 -15.86
C ALA A 294 -19.52 72.44 -16.85
N GLY A 295 -20.41 71.62 -17.41
CA GLY A 295 -21.47 72.07 -18.33
C GLY A 295 -22.74 71.26 -18.13
N ARG A 296 -23.83 71.96 -17.78
CA ARG A 296 -25.20 71.46 -17.57
C ARG A 296 -25.74 70.70 -18.78
N GLY A 297 -26.51 69.63 -18.56
CA GLY A 297 -27.41 69.07 -19.58
C GLY A 297 -27.85 67.62 -19.37
N GLN A 298 -28.98 67.45 -18.70
CA GLN A 298 -29.99 66.37 -18.75
C GLN A 298 -29.62 64.91 -19.14
N ASN A 299 -29.96 64.01 -18.19
CA ASN A 299 -30.59 62.69 -18.32
C ASN A 299 -30.19 61.76 -19.48
N ILE A 300 -29.57 60.62 -19.13
CA ILE A 300 -30.00 59.25 -19.53
C ILE A 300 -29.40 58.22 -18.55
N SER A 301 -30.24 57.26 -18.19
CA SER A 301 -30.07 56.24 -17.15
C SER A 301 -28.90 55.25 -17.35
N ARG A 302 -28.17 54.92 -16.27
CA ARG A 302 -28.06 53.57 -15.65
C ARG A 302 -26.89 53.50 -14.66
N LYS A 303 -27.25 53.28 -13.39
CA LYS A 303 -26.47 52.80 -12.22
C LYS A 303 -24.94 52.63 -12.39
N GLN A 304 -24.18 53.57 -11.83
CA GLN A 304 -22.82 53.32 -11.32
C GLN A 304 -22.86 53.02 -9.82
N PRO A 305 -22.00 52.13 -9.29
CA PRO A 305 -21.72 52.04 -7.87
C PRO A 305 -20.76 53.16 -7.43
N VAL A 306 -21.02 53.66 -6.22
CA VAL A 306 -20.37 54.78 -5.53
C VAL A 306 -18.86 54.54 -5.37
N PHE A 307 -18.04 55.46 -5.89
CA PHE A 307 -16.63 55.61 -5.51
C PHE A 307 -16.51 56.73 -4.48
N SER A 308 -16.33 56.36 -3.21
CA SER A 308 -15.93 57.26 -2.14
C SER A 308 -14.44 57.61 -2.27
N ARG A 309 -14.11 58.90 -2.10
CA ARG A 309 -12.75 59.44 -2.02
C ARG A 309 -11.92 58.68 -0.98
N VAL A 310 -10.86 58.01 -1.42
CA VAL A 310 -9.79 57.50 -0.54
C VAL A 310 -8.61 58.45 -0.62
N ASN A 311 -8.21 58.95 0.54
CA ASN A 311 -7.12 59.90 0.73
C ASN A 311 -5.77 59.27 0.36
N ALA A 312 -4.83 60.10 -0.16
CA ALA A 312 -3.52 59.70 -0.68
C ALA A 312 -2.52 59.11 0.36
N GLY A 313 -2.98 58.72 1.55
CA GLY A 313 -2.20 58.08 2.61
C GLY A 313 -2.29 56.56 2.68
N GLU A 314 -3.24 55.92 1.99
CA GLU A 314 -3.47 54.45 2.09
C GLU A 314 -2.73 53.61 1.02
N LEU A 315 -1.86 54.21 0.22
CA LEU A 315 -1.12 53.54 -0.85
C LEU A 315 0.15 52.79 -0.42
N LEU A 316 0.45 52.70 0.88
CA LEU A 316 1.68 52.04 1.38
C LEU A 316 1.46 50.68 2.08
N ASN A 317 0.22 50.22 2.31
CA ASN A 317 -0.06 48.96 3.02
C ASN A 317 -0.52 47.78 2.14
N TRP A 318 -0.30 47.84 0.83
CA TRP A 318 -0.63 46.74 -0.11
C TRP A 318 0.59 45.96 -0.61
N MET A 319 1.66 45.89 0.19
CA MET A 319 2.90 45.17 -0.17
C MET A 319 3.15 43.84 0.54
N ASP A 320 2.49 43.50 1.65
CA ASP A 320 2.81 42.26 2.39
C ASP A 320 1.62 41.31 2.60
N THR A 321 1.10 40.77 1.50
CA THR A 321 0.32 39.52 1.54
C THR A 321 0.91 38.51 0.55
N PRO A 322 1.53 37.41 1.04
CA PRO A 322 2.14 36.39 0.18
C PRO A 322 1.09 35.43 -0.40
N LEU A 323 1.29 35.02 -1.66
CA LEU A 323 0.63 33.88 -2.32
C LEU A 323 1.63 32.75 -2.57
#